data_AF-A0A5C1QFD7-F1
#
_entry.id   AF-A0A5C1QFD7-F1
#
_cell.length_a   1.000
_cell.length_b   1.000
_cell.length_c   1.000
_cell.angle_alpha   90.00
_cell.angle_beta   90.00
_cell.angle_gamma   90.00
#
_symmetry.space_group_name_H-M   'P 1'
#
loop_
_entity.id
_entity.type
_entity.pdbx_description
1 polymer ?
#
loop_
_entity_poly.entity_id
_entity_poly.type
_entity_poly.pdbx_seq_one_letter_code
_entity_poly.pdbx_strand_id
1 'polypeptide(L)'
;MKGMIFPSCCGIYSKLILFLKWLVLLYNSDMKKFLAISIFIFLIINISFSKEFLSEDSETLDVYFEKIEEGGYLFYGDNNHFIPQFISLGFTKLTNLKMDRANPSQVVLEPGDKGVLLATLTPLDKNRSYSFRSRLSYTPGNPLTVEPDEFVYLFPFEHGSKFKLDQGFGGQFSHQKENYYALDFSMDIGTPIVAARAGIVVEVKEDSNRGGASSSYASYGNFISIYHDDGTFASYVHLKKNGAIVEVGDSVSMGDTIGYSGNTGLSTGPHLHFSVNVPTVTGSRQSIPIKLLGLDGEAIDPVVGEYYYSKHPGGESFDPVFGKDLKDSDFSGTLTPIKQTDKLSFRDESIDSTTVVYCRNGFNSVVEGTITFKFQNSFSSQGGSIPIKIPPLSESYVALVKPKDTTKSFAFSYSISYRVLE
;
A
#
# COMPACT_ATOMS: atom_id res chain seq x y z
N MET A 1 -15.53 -5.41 -29.35
CA MET A 1 -16.94 -5.82 -29.60
C MET A 1 -17.50 -6.45 -28.35
N LYS A 2 -18.38 -5.73 -27.64
CA LYS A 2 -19.47 -6.25 -26.80
C LYS A 2 -20.41 -5.05 -26.56
N GLY A 3 -21.68 -5.24 -26.90
CA GLY A 3 -22.69 -4.19 -26.97
C GLY A 3 -23.22 -3.78 -25.60
N MET A 4 -23.60 -2.51 -25.51
CA MET A 4 -24.28 -1.89 -24.37
C MET A 4 -25.76 -2.29 -24.32
N ILE A 5 -26.27 -2.58 -23.12
CA ILE A 5 -27.69 -2.57 -22.76
C ILE A 5 -27.82 -1.59 -21.60
N PHE A 6 -28.56 -0.51 -21.79
CA PHE A 6 -28.90 0.47 -20.74
C PHE A 6 -30.08 -0.04 -19.90
N PRO A 7 -30.10 0.18 -18.57
CA PRO A 7 -31.32 0.04 -17.78
C PRO A 7 -32.26 1.24 -18.01
N SER A 8 -33.55 0.90 -18.03
CA SER A 8 -34.70 1.72 -18.31
C SER A 8 -34.88 2.92 -17.36
N CYS A 9 -35.07 4.09 -17.97
CA CYS A 9 -35.47 5.34 -17.32
C CYS A 9 -36.96 5.28 -16.91
N CYS A 10 -37.28 5.17 -15.61
CA CYS A 10 -38.67 5.14 -15.12
C CYS A 10 -39.06 6.32 -14.19
N GLY A 11 -38.17 7.30 -13.97
CA GLY A 11 -38.44 8.42 -13.04
C GLY A 11 -39.01 9.70 -13.67
N ILE A 12 -38.85 9.90 -14.98
CA ILE A 12 -39.10 11.20 -15.64
C ILE A 12 -40.52 11.29 -16.23
N TYR A 13 -41.11 10.16 -16.64
CA TYR A 13 -42.44 10.14 -17.26
C TYR A 13 -43.60 10.44 -16.28
N SER A 14 -43.43 10.13 -14.99
CA SER A 14 -44.47 10.34 -13.96
C SER A 14 -44.75 11.84 -13.67
N LYS A 15 -43.69 12.66 -13.65
CA LYS A 15 -43.84 14.13 -13.44
C LYS A 15 -44.37 14.85 -14.67
N LEU A 16 -44.05 14.37 -15.88
CA LEU A 16 -44.54 14.94 -17.14
C LEU A 16 -46.06 14.76 -17.31
N ILE A 17 -46.60 13.61 -16.88
CA ILE A 17 -48.03 13.30 -16.98
C ILE A 17 -48.87 14.12 -15.97
N LEU A 18 -48.35 14.38 -14.77
CA LEU A 18 -49.01 15.26 -13.79
C LEU A 18 -49.00 16.74 -14.22
N PHE A 19 -47.93 17.20 -14.88
CA PHE A 19 -47.85 18.54 -15.45
C PHE A 19 -48.80 18.71 -16.66
N LEU A 20 -48.89 17.69 -17.52
CA LEU A 20 -49.85 17.67 -18.64
C LEU A 20 -51.31 17.62 -18.17
N LYS A 21 -51.62 16.95 -17.06
CA LYS A 21 -52.97 16.95 -16.46
C LYS A 21 -53.35 18.31 -15.86
N TRP A 22 -52.38 19.08 -15.34
CA TRP A 22 -52.61 20.44 -14.87
C TRP A 22 -52.85 21.42 -16.05
N LEU A 23 -52.18 21.19 -17.19
CA LEU A 23 -52.31 22.00 -18.42
C LEU A 23 -53.69 21.93 -19.09
N VAL A 24 -54.42 20.81 -18.94
CA VAL A 24 -55.72 20.60 -19.59
C VAL A 24 -56.87 21.34 -18.87
N LEU A 25 -56.67 21.80 -17.63
CA LEU A 25 -57.70 22.47 -16.83
C LEU A 25 -57.81 24.00 -17.04
N LEU A 26 -56.94 24.61 -17.85
CA LEU A 26 -56.92 26.06 -18.09
C LEU A 26 -57.08 26.39 -19.58
N TYR A 27 -58.24 26.04 -20.14
CA TYR A 27 -58.61 26.38 -21.52
C TYR A 27 -59.38 27.70 -21.55
N ASN A 28 -58.68 28.83 -21.45
CA ASN A 28 -59.23 30.15 -21.75
C ASN A 28 -58.20 31.02 -22.50
N SER A 29 -58.67 31.81 -23.46
CA SER A 29 -57.88 32.38 -24.56
C SER A 29 -56.78 33.37 -24.17
N ASP A 30 -56.84 33.98 -22.99
CA ASP A 30 -55.83 34.97 -22.54
C ASP A 30 -54.56 34.35 -21.92
N MET A 31 -54.61 33.07 -21.53
CA MET A 31 -53.45 32.36 -20.99
C MET A 31 -52.47 31.86 -22.06
N LYS A 32 -52.83 31.91 -23.35
CA LYS A 32 -51.93 31.46 -24.43
C LYS A 32 -50.66 32.31 -24.53
N LYS A 33 -50.75 33.61 -24.26
CA LYS A 33 -49.57 34.51 -24.26
C LYS A 33 -48.69 34.27 -23.03
N PHE A 34 -49.27 34.06 -21.85
CA PHE A 34 -48.52 33.75 -20.63
C PHE A 34 -47.90 32.35 -20.64
N LEU A 35 -48.62 31.34 -21.16
CA LEU A 35 -48.12 29.98 -21.30
C LEU A 35 -47.01 29.90 -22.37
N ALA A 36 -47.14 30.65 -23.47
CA ALA A 36 -46.07 30.76 -24.46
C ALA A 36 -44.84 31.47 -23.89
N ILE A 37 -45.00 32.56 -23.13
CA ILE A 37 -43.90 33.27 -22.48
C ILE A 37 -43.25 32.41 -21.39
N SER A 38 -44.02 31.66 -20.59
CA SER A 38 -43.47 30.73 -19.59
C SER A 38 -42.79 29.52 -20.22
N ILE A 39 -43.29 28.95 -21.33
CA ILE A 39 -42.60 27.87 -22.05
C ILE A 39 -41.34 28.42 -22.74
N PHE A 40 -41.36 29.65 -23.24
CA PHE A 40 -40.19 30.29 -23.85
C PHE A 40 -39.14 30.66 -22.79
N ILE A 41 -39.54 31.13 -21.61
CA ILE A 41 -38.65 31.38 -20.46
C ILE A 41 -38.13 30.04 -19.89
N PHE A 42 -38.93 28.98 -19.86
CA PHE A 42 -38.48 27.64 -19.43
C PHE A 42 -37.56 26.99 -20.47
N LEU A 43 -37.73 27.27 -21.76
CA LEU A 43 -36.78 26.89 -22.82
C LEU A 43 -35.50 27.72 -22.77
N ILE A 44 -35.57 29.01 -22.45
CA ILE A 44 -34.39 29.89 -22.31
C ILE A 44 -33.60 29.56 -21.04
N ILE A 45 -34.26 29.24 -19.93
CA ILE A 45 -33.63 28.79 -18.69
C ILE A 45 -33.02 27.38 -18.83
N ASN A 46 -33.40 26.61 -19.85
CA ASN A 46 -32.80 25.31 -20.20
C ASN A 46 -31.87 25.37 -21.42
N ILE A 47 -31.43 26.56 -21.88
CA ILE A 47 -30.15 26.67 -22.59
C ILE A 47 -29.04 26.58 -21.52
N SER A 48 -29.03 25.50 -20.76
CA SER A 48 -27.83 25.07 -20.06
C SER A 48 -26.89 24.61 -21.15
N PHE A 49 -25.75 25.27 -21.27
CA PHE A 49 -24.58 24.63 -21.87
C PHE A 49 -24.38 23.32 -21.12
N SER A 50 -24.77 22.20 -21.75
CA SER A 50 -24.64 20.90 -21.11
C SER A 50 -23.16 20.57 -21.04
N LYS A 51 -22.58 20.58 -19.85
CA LYS A 51 -21.23 20.06 -19.61
C LYS A 51 -21.22 18.58 -20.01
N GLU A 52 -20.35 18.23 -20.94
CA GLU A 52 -20.09 16.84 -21.32
C GLU A 52 -18.81 16.36 -20.62
N PHE A 53 -18.93 15.34 -19.77
CA PHE A 53 -17.82 14.82 -18.98
C PHE A 53 -16.98 13.81 -19.77
N LEU A 54 -15.67 13.89 -19.60
CA LEU A 54 -14.66 12.99 -20.14
C LEU A 54 -14.05 12.05 -19.09
N SER A 55 -13.99 12.47 -17.82
CA SER A 55 -13.52 11.61 -16.74
C SER A 55 -14.60 10.61 -16.32
N GLU A 56 -14.15 9.43 -15.88
CA GLU A 56 -15.03 8.38 -15.34
C GLU A 56 -15.15 8.43 -13.81
N ASP A 57 -14.20 9.10 -13.14
CA ASP A 57 -14.14 9.25 -11.68
C ASP A 57 -14.49 10.69 -11.26
N SER A 58 -15.78 10.95 -11.06
CA SER A 58 -16.27 12.26 -10.63
C SER A 58 -16.06 12.54 -9.14
N GLU A 59 -15.62 11.55 -8.35
CA GLU A 59 -15.39 11.78 -6.92
C GLU A 59 -14.11 12.57 -6.68
N THR A 60 -13.07 12.32 -7.48
CA THR A 60 -11.76 12.95 -7.30
C THR A 60 -11.42 13.98 -8.38
N LEU A 61 -11.89 13.80 -9.62
CA LEU A 61 -11.47 14.61 -10.76
C LEU A 61 -12.56 14.72 -11.83
N ASP A 62 -13.03 15.94 -12.06
CA ASP A 62 -13.93 16.21 -13.18
C ASP A 62 -13.16 16.82 -14.35
N VAL A 63 -13.18 16.15 -15.50
CA VAL A 63 -12.72 16.75 -16.76
C VAL A 63 -13.92 16.80 -17.69
N TYR A 64 -14.28 17.98 -18.17
CA TYR A 64 -15.48 18.18 -18.99
C TYR A 64 -15.23 19.19 -20.10
N PHE A 65 -16.17 19.28 -21.04
CA PHE A 65 -16.13 20.30 -22.06
C PHE A 65 -17.49 20.92 -22.33
N GLU A 66 -17.44 22.13 -22.87
CA GLU A 66 -18.60 22.92 -23.26
C GLU A 66 -18.45 23.35 -24.72
N LYS A 67 -19.56 23.43 -25.45
CA LYS A 67 -19.57 23.90 -26.83
C LYS A 67 -19.63 25.42 -26.87
N ILE A 68 -18.82 26.05 -27.72
CA ILE A 68 -18.82 27.51 -27.89
C ILE A 68 -19.96 27.91 -28.84
N GLU A 69 -20.68 29.00 -28.56
CA GLU A 69 -21.75 29.53 -29.44
C GLU A 69 -21.26 29.77 -30.88
N GLU A 70 -20.07 30.34 -31.03
CA GLU A 70 -19.44 30.57 -32.33
C GLU A 70 -18.82 29.32 -32.99
N GLY A 71 -18.97 28.16 -32.35
CA GLY A 71 -18.43 26.87 -32.77
C GLY A 71 -17.10 26.52 -32.09
N GLY A 72 -16.89 25.23 -31.87
CA GLY A 72 -15.72 24.72 -31.13
C GLY A 72 -16.06 24.25 -29.72
N TYR A 73 -15.03 24.00 -28.92
CA TYR A 73 -15.15 23.43 -27.58
C TYR A 73 -14.12 24.04 -26.61
N LEU A 74 -14.54 24.25 -25.36
CA LEU A 74 -13.67 24.60 -24.23
C LEU A 74 -13.61 23.40 -23.29
N PHE A 75 -12.40 22.96 -22.93
CA PHE A 75 -12.17 21.83 -22.03
C PHE A 75 -11.70 22.35 -20.68
N TYR A 76 -12.27 21.82 -19.61
CA TYR A 76 -12.05 22.25 -18.24
C TYR A 76 -11.71 21.08 -17.33
N GLY A 77 -11.05 21.38 -16.22
CA GLY A 77 -10.76 20.45 -15.14
C GLY A 77 -11.12 21.04 -13.77
N ASP A 78 -11.69 20.20 -12.91
CA ASP A 78 -11.93 20.47 -11.50
C ASP A 78 -11.23 19.39 -10.65
N ASN A 79 -10.49 19.80 -9.63
CA ASN A 79 -9.85 18.87 -8.70
C ASN A 79 -10.65 18.80 -7.39
N ASN A 80 -11.30 17.66 -7.15
CA ASN A 80 -12.01 17.37 -5.90
C ASN A 80 -11.13 16.63 -4.88
N HIS A 81 -9.89 16.28 -5.26
CA HIS A 81 -8.95 15.56 -4.41
C HIS A 81 -8.19 16.50 -3.47
N PHE A 82 -7.72 15.95 -2.36
CA PHE A 82 -6.84 16.60 -1.37
C PHE A 82 -5.42 16.93 -1.87
N ILE A 83 -5.04 16.46 -3.06
CA ILE A 83 -3.68 16.60 -3.59
C ILE A 83 -3.70 17.08 -5.05
N PRO A 84 -2.59 17.63 -5.58
CA PRO A 84 -2.53 18.04 -6.97
C PRO A 84 -2.87 16.89 -7.92
N GLN A 85 -3.41 17.20 -9.08
CA GLN A 85 -3.71 16.23 -10.14
C GLN A 85 -3.05 16.69 -11.44
N PHE A 86 -2.12 15.90 -11.97
CA PHE A 86 -1.50 16.17 -13.26
C PHE A 86 -2.34 15.60 -14.40
N ILE A 87 -2.86 16.48 -15.25
CA ILE A 87 -3.76 16.16 -16.36
C ILE A 87 -2.99 16.21 -17.67
N SER A 88 -3.14 15.16 -18.48
CA SER A 88 -2.69 15.13 -19.87
C SER A 88 -3.89 14.89 -20.80
N LEU A 89 -4.37 15.96 -21.42
CA LEU A 89 -5.48 15.95 -22.38
C LEU A 89 -4.94 15.99 -23.82
N GLY A 90 -5.01 14.85 -24.49
CA GLY A 90 -4.63 14.70 -25.89
C GLY A 90 -5.82 14.55 -26.83
N PHE A 91 -5.61 14.86 -28.10
CA PHE A 91 -6.58 14.61 -29.18
C PHE A 91 -5.95 13.73 -30.26
N THR A 92 -6.42 12.49 -30.36
CA THR A 92 -5.91 11.50 -31.34
C THR A 92 -6.51 11.71 -32.73
N LYS A 93 -7.62 12.45 -32.83
CA LYS A 93 -8.22 12.86 -34.10
C LYS A 93 -8.82 14.25 -33.95
N LEU A 94 -8.47 15.15 -34.86
CA LEU A 94 -9.11 16.45 -35.04
C LEU A 94 -9.54 16.55 -36.51
N THR A 95 -10.82 16.79 -36.75
CA THR A 95 -11.37 17.02 -38.09
C THR A 95 -11.95 18.42 -38.13
N ASN A 96 -11.38 19.28 -38.98
CA ASN A 96 -11.75 20.69 -39.09
C ASN A 96 -11.65 21.46 -37.75
N LEU A 97 -10.73 21.06 -36.86
CA LEU A 97 -10.47 21.73 -35.58
C LEU A 97 -8.98 21.99 -35.44
N LYS A 98 -8.63 23.10 -34.79
CA LYS A 98 -7.29 23.38 -34.27
C LYS A 98 -7.34 23.54 -32.75
N MET A 99 -6.26 23.19 -32.09
CA MET A 99 -6.06 23.38 -30.66
C MET A 99 -5.30 24.70 -30.41
N ASP A 100 -5.55 25.35 -29.29
CA ASP A 100 -4.90 26.60 -28.86
C ASP A 100 -3.50 26.41 -28.26
N ARG A 101 -3.13 25.17 -27.93
CA ARG A 101 -1.90 24.81 -27.21
C ARG A 101 -1.34 23.48 -27.72
N ALA A 102 -0.24 23.02 -27.10
CA ALA A 102 0.39 21.74 -27.42
C ALA A 102 -0.58 20.55 -27.25
N ASN A 103 -0.34 19.49 -28.02
CA ASN A 103 -1.11 18.24 -27.96
C ASN A 103 -0.16 17.07 -27.60
N PRO A 104 -0.30 16.44 -26.41
CA PRO A 104 -1.30 16.72 -25.39
C PRO A 104 -1.08 18.05 -24.66
N SER A 105 -2.16 18.63 -24.15
CA SER A 105 -2.09 19.70 -23.14
C SER A 105 -1.80 19.06 -21.79
N GLN A 106 -0.83 19.62 -21.08
CA GLN A 106 -0.42 19.16 -19.75
C GLN A 106 -0.64 20.27 -18.74
N VAL A 107 -1.44 20.00 -17.71
CA VAL A 107 -1.87 20.99 -16.72
C VAL A 107 -1.89 20.32 -15.35
N VAL A 108 -1.36 20.98 -14.33
CA VAL A 108 -1.56 20.57 -12.93
C VAL A 108 -2.79 21.31 -12.41
N LEU A 109 -3.71 20.57 -11.81
CA LEU A 109 -4.83 21.12 -11.04
C LEU A 109 -4.48 21.03 -9.56
N GLU A 110 -4.42 22.15 -8.88
CA GLU A 110 -4.17 22.20 -7.44
C GLU A 110 -5.43 21.75 -6.66
N PRO A 111 -5.30 21.29 -5.40
CA PRO A 111 -6.44 20.89 -4.59
C PRO A 111 -7.53 21.97 -4.54
N GLY A 112 -8.76 21.61 -4.91
CA GLY A 112 -9.90 22.52 -4.90
C GLY A 112 -10.06 23.41 -6.13
N ASP A 113 -9.17 23.32 -7.13
CA ASP A 113 -9.32 24.05 -8.39
C ASP A 113 -10.64 23.74 -9.09
N LYS A 114 -11.26 24.78 -9.69
CA LYS A 114 -12.54 24.70 -10.40
C LYS A 114 -12.49 25.45 -11.73
N GLY A 115 -12.95 24.79 -12.79
CA GLY A 115 -13.11 25.36 -14.12
C GLY A 115 -11.79 25.75 -14.78
N VAL A 116 -10.69 25.04 -14.48
CA VAL A 116 -9.38 25.36 -15.04
C VAL A 116 -9.35 24.99 -16.52
N LEU A 117 -9.03 25.95 -17.40
CA LEU A 117 -9.03 25.74 -18.84
C LEU A 117 -7.87 24.82 -19.28
N LEU A 118 -8.22 23.61 -19.70
CA LEU A 118 -7.28 22.58 -20.16
C LEU A 118 -6.93 22.70 -21.63
N ALA A 119 -7.87 23.09 -22.49
CA ALA A 119 -7.66 23.26 -23.93
C ALA A 119 -8.84 23.98 -24.58
N THR A 120 -8.58 24.62 -25.73
CA THR A 120 -9.61 25.14 -26.61
C THR A 120 -9.49 24.49 -27.98
N LEU A 121 -10.61 23.97 -28.52
CA LEU A 121 -10.70 23.53 -29.91
C LEU A 121 -11.54 24.50 -30.73
N THR A 122 -10.94 25.12 -31.75
CA THR A 122 -11.62 26.07 -32.64
C THR A 122 -11.78 25.48 -34.04
N PRO A 123 -12.94 25.65 -34.71
CA PRO A 123 -13.11 25.26 -36.10
C PRO A 123 -12.14 25.99 -37.04
N LEU A 124 -11.57 25.26 -38.01
CA LEU A 124 -10.77 25.89 -39.08
C LEU A 124 -11.67 26.60 -40.10
N ASP A 125 -12.81 25.98 -40.44
CA ASP A 125 -13.88 26.53 -41.25
C ASP A 125 -15.22 26.34 -40.52
N LYS A 126 -15.85 27.45 -40.08
CA LYS A 126 -17.11 27.43 -39.33
C LYS A 126 -18.28 26.80 -40.10
N ASN A 127 -18.18 26.70 -41.43
CA ASN A 127 -19.25 26.15 -42.29
C ASN A 127 -19.12 24.65 -42.56
N ARG A 128 -18.05 24.00 -42.08
CA ARG A 128 -17.84 22.56 -42.26
C ARG A 128 -18.08 21.81 -40.96
N SER A 129 -18.60 20.59 -41.08
CA SER A 129 -18.70 19.68 -39.94
C SER A 129 -17.34 19.44 -39.31
N TYR A 130 -17.29 19.39 -37.98
CA TYR A 130 -16.08 19.12 -37.23
C TYR A 130 -16.31 18.02 -36.19
N SER A 131 -15.25 17.29 -35.85
CA SER A 131 -15.28 16.25 -34.83
C SER A 131 -13.91 16.07 -34.20
N PHE A 132 -13.89 15.51 -32.99
CA PHE A 132 -12.65 15.16 -32.31
C PHE A 132 -12.75 13.75 -31.70
N ARG A 133 -11.58 13.20 -31.37
CA ARG A 133 -11.43 12.07 -30.44
C ARG A 133 -10.36 12.44 -29.44
N SER A 134 -10.70 12.44 -28.16
CA SER A 134 -9.78 12.73 -27.07
C SER A 134 -9.16 11.47 -26.50
N ARG A 135 -8.05 11.65 -25.79
CA ARG A 135 -7.43 10.70 -24.87
C ARG A 135 -7.08 11.48 -23.61
N LEU A 136 -7.68 11.10 -22.49
CA LEU A 136 -7.43 11.68 -21.19
C LEU A 136 -6.60 10.70 -20.35
N SER A 137 -5.60 11.23 -19.65
CA SER A 137 -4.94 10.53 -18.55
C SER A 137 -4.65 11.54 -17.44
N TYR A 138 -4.64 11.06 -16.21
CA TYR A 138 -4.25 11.85 -15.05
C TYR A 138 -3.34 11.05 -14.12
N THR A 139 -2.51 11.76 -13.37
CA THR A 139 -1.65 11.21 -12.32
C THR A 139 -1.93 11.98 -11.02
N PRO A 140 -2.30 11.32 -9.91
CA PRO A 140 -2.32 11.97 -8.61
C PRO A 140 -0.91 12.45 -8.22
N GLY A 141 -0.80 13.71 -7.79
CA GLY A 141 0.43 14.43 -7.50
C GLY A 141 0.91 15.31 -8.67
N ASN A 142 1.99 16.05 -8.43
CA ASN A 142 2.63 16.92 -9.42
C ASN A 142 3.98 16.33 -9.86
N PRO A 143 4.06 15.64 -11.01
CA PRO A 143 5.30 15.05 -11.51
C PRO A 143 6.28 16.10 -12.08
N LEU A 144 5.87 17.36 -12.23
CA LEU A 144 6.71 18.41 -12.79
C LEU A 144 7.55 19.14 -11.75
N THR A 145 7.14 19.07 -10.47
CA THR A 145 7.79 19.79 -9.37
C THR A 145 8.14 18.89 -8.19
N VAL A 146 7.88 17.58 -8.29
CA VAL A 146 8.26 16.65 -7.22
C VAL A 146 9.77 16.61 -7.06
N GLU A 147 10.23 16.97 -5.87
CA GLU A 147 11.64 16.97 -5.49
C GLU A 147 11.75 16.21 -4.18
N PRO A 148 11.99 14.87 -4.23
CA PRO A 148 12.10 14.07 -3.02
C PRO A 148 13.20 14.61 -2.13
N ASP A 149 12.87 14.89 -0.88
CA ASP A 149 13.89 15.16 0.12
C ASP A 149 14.57 13.85 0.55
N GLU A 150 15.78 13.95 1.12
CA GLU A 150 16.46 12.79 1.71
C GLU A 150 15.86 12.45 3.08
N PHE A 151 14.53 12.40 3.19
CA PHE A 151 13.84 12.15 4.45
C PHE A 151 14.18 10.77 5.01
N VAL A 152 14.42 10.74 6.32
CA VAL A 152 14.70 9.51 7.06
C VAL A 152 13.39 9.01 7.65
N TYR A 153 12.82 7.98 7.03
CA TYR A 153 11.53 7.41 7.40
C TYR A 153 11.65 6.56 8.67
N LEU A 154 10.58 6.49 9.47
CA LEU A 154 10.49 5.43 10.47
C LEU A 154 10.38 4.07 9.78
N PHE A 155 10.79 3.03 10.50
CA PHE A 155 10.27 1.71 10.18
C PHE A 155 8.73 1.75 10.33
N PRO A 156 7.96 1.23 9.35
CA PRO A 156 6.50 1.38 9.29
C PRO A 156 5.74 0.45 10.25
N PHE A 157 6.31 0.18 11.43
CA PHE A 157 5.73 -0.65 12.48
C PHE A 157 6.02 -0.05 13.86
N GLU A 158 5.24 -0.43 14.86
CA GLU A 158 5.24 0.19 16.19
C GLU A 158 6.62 0.28 16.86
N HIS A 159 6.80 1.32 17.66
CA HIS A 159 8.01 1.51 18.45
C HIS A 159 8.34 0.29 19.32
N GLY A 160 9.61 -0.13 19.31
CA GLY A 160 10.08 -1.29 20.07
C GLY A 160 9.74 -2.65 19.43
N SER A 161 8.92 -2.68 18.38
CA SER A 161 8.69 -3.91 17.61
C SER A 161 9.86 -4.19 16.65
N LYS A 162 10.06 -5.47 16.31
CA LYS A 162 11.18 -5.96 15.51
C LYS A 162 10.71 -6.92 14.43
N PHE A 163 11.14 -6.67 13.19
CA PHE A 163 10.83 -7.52 12.05
C PHE A 163 12.03 -7.71 11.13
N LYS A 164 11.99 -8.80 10.36
CA LYS A 164 13.02 -9.15 9.38
C LYS A 164 12.72 -8.48 8.04
N LEU A 165 13.74 -7.94 7.39
CA LEU A 165 13.63 -7.58 5.97
C LEU A 165 13.86 -8.82 5.10
N ASP A 166 12.81 -9.32 4.44
CA ASP A 166 12.88 -10.51 3.60
C ASP A 166 13.17 -10.19 2.14
N GLN A 167 12.71 -9.04 1.64
CA GLN A 167 13.02 -8.57 0.29
C GLN A 167 13.30 -7.07 0.30
N GLY A 168 14.31 -6.64 -0.45
CA GLY A 168 14.70 -5.23 -0.56
C GLY A 168 14.82 -4.79 -2.00
N PHE A 169 15.63 -3.75 -2.24
CA PHE A 169 15.75 -3.14 -3.55
C PHE A 169 16.23 -4.14 -4.62
N GLY A 170 15.61 -4.13 -5.80
CA GLY A 170 15.95 -5.03 -6.91
C GLY A 170 15.65 -6.52 -6.64
N GLY A 171 14.77 -6.82 -5.69
CA GLY A 171 14.34 -8.18 -5.34
C GLY A 171 13.83 -9.01 -6.53
N GLN A 172 13.99 -10.33 -6.43
CA GLN A 172 13.78 -11.25 -7.57
C GLN A 172 12.31 -11.59 -7.86
N PHE A 173 11.39 -11.34 -6.91
CA PHE A 173 9.97 -11.69 -7.05
C PHE A 173 9.14 -10.52 -7.58
N SER A 174 9.07 -9.42 -6.82
CA SER A 174 8.14 -8.30 -7.06
C SER A 174 8.83 -6.94 -7.20
N HIS A 175 10.09 -6.78 -6.76
CA HIS A 175 10.78 -5.49 -6.67
C HIS A 175 11.59 -5.19 -7.93
N GLN A 176 10.86 -5.01 -9.04
CA GLN A 176 11.40 -4.66 -10.34
C GLN A 176 10.64 -3.44 -10.87
N LYS A 177 11.26 -2.70 -11.80
CA LYS A 177 10.64 -1.55 -12.49
C LYS A 177 10.09 -0.48 -11.51
N GLU A 178 8.79 -0.25 -11.51
CA GLU A 178 8.11 0.76 -10.69
C GLU A 178 8.28 0.47 -9.19
N ASN A 179 8.47 -0.79 -8.78
CA ASN A 179 8.65 -1.21 -7.37
C ASN A 179 10.12 -1.53 -7.03
N TYR A 180 11.09 -1.10 -7.84
CA TYR A 180 12.49 -1.45 -7.65
C TYR A 180 13.01 -1.15 -6.23
N TYR A 181 12.56 -0.05 -5.61
CA TYR A 181 13.02 0.37 -4.28
C TYR A 181 12.05 0.03 -3.14
N ALA A 182 11.20 -1.00 -3.31
CA ALA A 182 10.34 -1.46 -2.23
C ALA A 182 11.08 -2.33 -1.20
N LEU A 183 10.47 -2.44 -0.02
CA LEU A 183 10.94 -3.22 1.13
C LEU A 183 9.81 -4.12 1.63
N ASP A 184 10.08 -5.41 1.80
CA ASP A 184 9.13 -6.39 2.35
C ASP A 184 9.59 -6.85 3.74
N PHE A 185 8.81 -6.53 4.76
CA PHE A 185 9.08 -6.90 6.16
C PHE A 185 8.20 -8.08 6.59
N SER A 186 8.83 -9.17 7.00
CA SER A 186 8.17 -10.39 7.46
C SER A 186 7.45 -10.15 8.78
N MET A 187 6.14 -10.34 8.83
CA MET A 187 5.34 -10.11 10.03
C MET A 187 4.02 -10.86 10.01
N ASP A 188 3.52 -11.24 11.18
CA ASP A 188 2.23 -11.93 11.31
C ASP A 188 1.08 -11.02 10.89
N ILE A 189 0.01 -11.61 10.34
CA ILE A 189 -1.24 -10.91 10.02
C ILE A 189 -1.80 -10.24 11.27
N GLY A 190 -2.19 -8.97 11.16
CA GLY A 190 -2.73 -8.20 12.28
C GLY A 190 -1.68 -7.40 13.05
N THR A 191 -0.41 -7.41 12.63
CA THR A 191 0.62 -6.55 13.18
C THR A 191 0.27 -5.09 12.89
N PRO A 192 0.28 -4.19 13.90
CA PRO A 192 0.00 -2.77 13.67
C PRO A 192 1.03 -2.11 12.76
N ILE A 193 0.53 -1.38 11.77
CA ILE A 193 1.32 -0.61 10.80
C ILE A 193 1.14 0.87 11.11
N VAL A 194 2.25 1.60 11.11
CA VAL A 194 2.26 3.04 11.41
C VAL A 194 2.67 3.86 10.19
N ALA A 195 2.25 5.12 10.15
CA ALA A 195 2.72 6.08 9.17
C ALA A 195 4.21 6.36 9.37
N ALA A 196 5.03 5.98 8.39
CA ALA A 196 6.49 6.15 8.42
C ALA A 196 6.93 7.63 8.35
N ARG A 197 6.06 8.50 7.84
CA ARG A 197 6.22 9.95 7.72
C ARG A 197 4.83 10.60 7.75
N ALA A 198 4.74 11.82 8.27
CA ALA A 198 3.49 12.58 8.31
C ALA A 198 2.99 12.95 6.91
N GLY A 199 1.67 13.07 6.75
CA GLY A 199 1.07 13.42 5.46
C GLY A 199 -0.44 13.27 5.47
N ILE A 200 -1.03 13.18 4.27
CA ILE A 200 -2.47 13.02 4.08
C ILE A 200 -2.73 11.67 3.42
N VAL A 201 -3.69 10.90 3.95
CA VAL A 201 -4.15 9.65 3.35
C VAL A 201 -4.90 9.97 2.06
N VAL A 202 -4.43 9.42 0.94
CA VAL A 202 -4.97 9.73 -0.40
C VAL A 202 -5.64 8.54 -1.07
N GLU A 203 -5.30 7.33 -0.68
CA GLU A 203 -5.93 6.12 -1.21
C GLU A 203 -6.02 5.07 -0.11
N VAL A 204 -7.18 4.40 -0.06
CA VAL A 204 -7.42 3.26 0.82
C VAL A 204 -8.15 2.18 0.03
N LYS A 205 -7.63 0.95 0.11
CA LYS A 205 -8.30 -0.25 -0.37
C LYS A 205 -8.18 -1.35 0.67
N GLU A 206 -9.30 -1.90 1.10
CA GLU A 206 -9.32 -2.90 2.17
C GLU A 206 -10.39 -4.00 2.00
N ASP A 207 -11.01 -4.07 0.83
CA ASP A 207 -12.17 -4.91 0.54
C ASP A 207 -11.82 -6.39 0.28
N SER A 208 -10.55 -6.67 -0.02
CA SER A 208 -10.08 -7.99 -0.43
C SER A 208 -9.66 -8.87 0.74
N ASN A 209 -9.94 -10.16 0.63
CA ASN A 209 -9.38 -11.24 1.46
C ASN A 209 -8.57 -12.24 0.64
N ARG A 210 -8.16 -11.88 -0.59
CA ARG A 210 -7.52 -12.78 -1.54
C ARG A 210 -6.04 -12.46 -1.67
N GLY A 211 -5.20 -13.48 -1.67
CA GLY A 211 -3.77 -13.36 -1.94
C GLY A 211 -3.16 -14.66 -2.46
N GLY A 212 -1.98 -14.56 -3.07
CA GLY A 212 -1.22 -15.70 -3.54
C GLY A 212 -0.06 -15.32 -4.45
N ALA A 213 0.79 -16.31 -4.78
CA ALA A 213 2.04 -16.10 -5.50
C ALA A 213 1.90 -15.84 -7.01
N SER A 214 0.67 -15.90 -7.55
CA SER A 214 0.41 -15.68 -8.98
C SER A 214 0.08 -14.21 -9.24
N SER A 215 0.57 -13.67 -10.36
CA SER A 215 0.25 -12.30 -10.82
C SER A 215 -1.26 -12.02 -10.96
N SER A 216 -2.09 -13.06 -11.10
CA SER A 216 -3.55 -12.94 -11.06
C SER A 216 -4.08 -12.36 -9.74
N TYR A 217 -3.29 -12.38 -8.66
CA TYR A 217 -3.63 -11.79 -7.38
C TYR A 217 -3.25 -10.31 -7.25
N ALA A 218 -2.50 -9.71 -8.18
CA ALA A 218 -1.95 -8.37 -8.01
C ALA A 218 -2.99 -7.29 -7.64
N SER A 219 -4.16 -7.29 -8.28
CA SER A 219 -5.23 -6.32 -8.00
C SER A 219 -5.96 -6.52 -6.67
N TYR A 220 -5.70 -7.63 -5.97
CA TYR A 220 -6.34 -7.96 -4.70
C TYR A 220 -5.58 -7.43 -3.48
N GLY A 221 -4.44 -6.76 -3.68
CA GLY A 221 -3.71 -6.13 -2.58
C GLY A 221 -4.55 -5.04 -1.93
N ASN A 222 -4.70 -5.12 -0.62
CA ASN A 222 -5.20 -4.01 0.18
C ASN A 222 -4.04 -3.10 0.53
N PHE A 223 -4.29 -1.79 0.53
CA PHE A 223 -3.26 -0.80 0.75
C PHE A 223 -3.80 0.49 1.34
N ILE A 224 -2.88 1.25 1.92
CA ILE A 224 -3.03 2.67 2.26
C ILE A 224 -1.91 3.41 1.51
N SER A 225 -2.22 4.56 0.92
CA SER A 225 -1.22 5.48 0.40
C SER A 225 -1.32 6.84 1.09
N ILE A 226 -0.17 7.37 1.50
CA ILE A 226 -0.04 8.67 2.16
C ILE A 226 0.78 9.58 1.24
N TYR A 227 0.27 10.77 0.97
CA TYR A 227 0.96 11.83 0.26
C TYR A 227 1.68 12.74 1.25
N HIS A 228 2.94 13.07 0.96
CA HIS A 228 3.80 13.91 1.77
C HIS A 228 3.97 15.31 1.15
N ASP A 229 4.37 16.27 1.98
CA ASP A 229 4.50 17.68 1.58
C ASP A 229 5.54 17.92 0.46
N ASP A 230 6.49 17.01 0.28
CA ASP A 230 7.50 17.05 -0.79
C ASP A 230 7.00 16.49 -2.14
N GLY A 231 5.76 16.02 -2.18
CA GLY A 231 5.14 15.41 -3.37
C GLY A 231 5.37 13.91 -3.52
N THR A 232 6.03 13.26 -2.57
CA THR A 232 6.21 11.80 -2.55
C THR A 232 4.99 11.08 -1.96
N PHE A 233 4.89 9.78 -2.24
CA PHE A 233 3.84 8.90 -1.74
C PHE A 233 4.46 7.70 -1.01
N ALA A 234 4.13 7.51 0.25
CA ALA A 234 4.34 6.22 0.92
C ALA A 234 3.18 5.28 0.62
N SER A 235 3.48 4.00 0.35
CA SER A 235 2.48 2.95 0.11
C SER A 235 2.71 1.78 1.05
N TYR A 236 1.64 1.33 1.72
CA TYR A 236 1.63 0.25 2.69
C TYR A 236 0.70 -0.83 2.16
N VAL A 237 1.25 -1.94 1.67
CA VAL A 237 0.51 -2.93 0.85
C VAL A 237 0.48 -4.29 1.53
N HIS A 238 -0.44 -5.14 1.07
CA HIS A 238 -0.76 -6.48 1.57
C HIS A 238 -1.52 -6.48 2.90
N LEU A 239 -2.17 -5.38 3.24
CA LEU A 239 -2.95 -5.23 4.48
C LEU A 239 -4.08 -6.28 4.57
N LYS A 240 -4.55 -6.57 5.78
CA LYS A 240 -5.69 -7.49 5.96
C LYS A 240 -7.00 -6.88 5.44
N LYS A 241 -8.01 -7.71 5.22
CA LYS A 241 -9.37 -7.23 4.93
C LYS A 241 -9.90 -6.40 6.11
N ASN A 242 -10.53 -5.27 5.83
CA ASN A 242 -11.01 -4.32 6.86
C ASN A 242 -9.91 -3.96 7.85
N GLY A 243 -8.71 -3.71 7.31
CA GLY A 243 -7.48 -3.53 8.07
C GLY A 243 -7.05 -2.08 8.19
N ALA A 244 -7.63 -1.16 7.41
CA ALA A 244 -7.36 0.26 7.56
C ALA A 244 -8.15 0.79 8.76
N ILE A 245 -7.55 1.75 9.48
CA ILE A 245 -8.24 2.51 10.54
C ILE A 245 -8.26 4.01 10.25
N VAL A 246 -7.92 4.38 9.01
CA VAL A 246 -7.90 5.73 8.46
C VAL A 246 -8.71 5.77 7.18
N GLU A 247 -9.22 6.94 6.83
CA GLU A 247 -9.99 7.21 5.63
C GLU A 247 -9.27 8.20 4.71
N VAL A 248 -9.65 8.26 3.43
CA VAL A 248 -9.09 9.23 2.49
C VAL A 248 -9.43 10.65 2.95
N GLY A 249 -8.40 11.49 3.06
CA GLY A 249 -8.50 12.85 3.59
C GLY A 249 -7.97 13.01 5.01
N ASP A 250 -7.74 11.91 5.75
CA ASP A 250 -7.17 11.98 7.09
C ASP A 250 -5.73 12.50 7.05
N SER A 251 -5.42 13.44 7.94
CA SER A 251 -4.04 13.85 8.21
C SER A 251 -3.45 12.94 9.27
N VAL A 252 -2.27 12.40 9.01
CA VAL A 252 -1.57 11.48 9.92
C VAL A 252 -0.20 12.03 10.28
N SER A 253 0.19 11.84 11.54
CA SER A 253 1.52 12.14 12.05
C SER A 253 2.43 10.92 11.89
N MET A 254 3.73 11.19 11.86
CA MET A 254 4.74 10.13 11.87
C MET A 254 4.61 9.28 13.14
N GLY A 255 4.43 7.97 12.98
CA GLY A 255 4.22 7.01 14.07
C GLY A 255 2.76 6.72 14.41
N ASP A 256 1.79 7.41 13.81
CA ASP A 256 0.36 7.11 14.01
C ASP A 256 0.02 5.74 13.40
N THR A 257 -0.71 4.90 14.14
CA THR A 257 -1.22 3.64 13.60
C THR A 257 -2.25 3.91 12.50
N ILE A 258 -2.04 3.33 11.32
CA ILE A 258 -2.90 3.54 10.14
C ILE A 258 -3.65 2.28 9.72
N GLY A 259 -3.18 1.10 10.15
CA GLY A 259 -3.85 -0.15 9.85
C GLY A 259 -3.08 -1.37 10.35
N TYR A 260 -3.38 -2.51 9.73
CA TYR A 260 -2.83 -3.80 10.16
C TYR A 260 -2.35 -4.64 8.98
N SER A 261 -1.20 -5.28 9.16
CA SER A 261 -0.58 -6.18 8.18
C SER A 261 -1.51 -7.32 7.79
N GLY A 262 -1.26 -7.91 6.63
CA GLY A 262 -2.07 -9.01 6.11
C GLY A 262 -1.28 -9.93 5.18
N ASN A 263 -2.01 -10.48 4.21
CA ASN A 263 -1.47 -11.36 3.18
C ASN A 263 -2.35 -11.30 1.91
N THR A 264 -2.82 -10.10 1.55
CA THR A 264 -3.69 -9.89 0.39
C THR A 264 -2.86 -9.52 -0.84
N GLY A 265 -3.35 -9.78 -2.05
CA GLY A 265 -2.64 -9.42 -3.27
C GLY A 265 -1.57 -10.43 -3.71
N LEU A 266 -0.63 -9.98 -4.55
CA LEU A 266 0.50 -10.78 -4.99
C LEU A 266 1.48 -10.97 -3.82
N SER A 267 1.31 -12.03 -3.05
CA SER A 267 2.05 -12.30 -1.82
C SER A 267 2.27 -13.80 -1.64
N THR A 268 3.46 -14.17 -1.16
CA THR A 268 3.84 -15.57 -0.87
C THR A 268 3.63 -15.96 0.60
N GLY A 269 3.42 -14.98 1.48
CA GLY A 269 3.21 -15.16 2.92
C GLY A 269 2.96 -13.82 3.63
N PRO A 270 2.53 -13.81 4.90
CA PRO A 270 2.29 -12.58 5.64
C PRO A 270 3.51 -11.67 5.72
N HIS A 271 3.36 -10.42 5.27
CA HIS A 271 4.39 -9.38 5.31
C HIS A 271 3.76 -8.00 5.08
N LEU A 272 4.54 -6.95 5.31
CA LEU A 272 4.25 -5.60 4.84
C LEU A 272 5.15 -5.28 3.64
N HIS A 273 4.55 -4.87 2.53
CA HIS A 273 5.26 -4.24 1.42
C HIS A 273 5.20 -2.73 1.57
N PHE A 274 6.36 -2.10 1.68
CA PHE A 274 6.53 -0.66 1.87
C PHE A 274 7.32 -0.07 0.71
N SER A 275 6.80 1.01 0.11
CA SER A 275 7.51 1.77 -0.92
C SER A 275 7.25 3.26 -0.78
N VAL A 276 8.22 4.06 -1.20
CA VAL A 276 8.08 5.50 -1.38
C VAL A 276 8.25 5.79 -2.87
N ASN A 277 7.32 6.53 -3.44
CA ASN A 277 7.22 6.71 -4.89
C ASN A 277 6.97 8.17 -5.27
N VAL A 278 7.42 8.54 -6.47
CA VAL A 278 7.09 9.83 -7.11
C VAL A 278 6.09 9.62 -8.25
N PRO A 279 5.17 10.57 -8.49
CA PRO A 279 4.30 10.52 -9.66
C PRO A 279 5.11 10.71 -10.95
N THR A 280 4.63 10.13 -12.05
CA THR A 280 5.22 10.30 -13.38
C THR A 280 4.25 10.97 -14.34
N VAL A 281 4.78 11.60 -15.39
CA VAL A 281 3.99 12.19 -16.48
C VAL A 281 3.21 11.15 -17.30
N THR A 282 3.46 9.86 -17.09
CA THR A 282 2.82 8.76 -17.83
C THR A 282 1.59 8.16 -17.15
N GLY A 283 1.19 8.67 -15.98
CA GLY A 283 0.06 8.10 -15.21
C GLY A 283 0.46 7.00 -14.23
N SER A 284 1.76 6.81 -13.97
CA SER A 284 2.27 5.81 -13.03
C SER A 284 2.98 6.48 -11.85
N ARG A 285 3.37 5.68 -10.86
CA ARG A 285 4.32 6.06 -9.83
C ARG A 285 5.60 5.25 -9.99
N GLN A 286 6.74 5.86 -9.66
CA GLN A 286 8.05 5.21 -9.67
C GLN A 286 8.64 5.25 -8.27
N SER A 287 8.99 4.09 -7.72
CA SER A 287 9.69 4.01 -6.45
C SER A 287 11.05 4.70 -6.50
N ILE A 288 11.43 5.26 -5.36
CA ILE A 288 12.69 5.94 -5.11
C ILE A 288 13.41 5.29 -3.90
N PRO A 289 14.74 5.43 -3.78
CA PRO A 289 15.47 4.92 -2.62
C PRO A 289 14.91 5.43 -1.29
N ILE A 290 14.91 4.56 -0.29
CA ILE A 290 14.36 4.84 1.05
C ILE A 290 15.50 4.77 2.07
N LYS A 291 15.60 5.78 2.93
CA LYS A 291 16.42 5.76 4.16
C LYS A 291 15.53 5.55 5.36
N LEU A 292 15.95 4.68 6.28
CA LEU A 292 15.20 4.38 7.52
C LEU A 292 15.96 4.87 8.75
N LEU A 293 15.23 5.22 9.81
CA LEU A 293 15.80 5.68 11.07
C LEU A 293 16.37 4.50 11.87
N GLY A 294 17.69 4.48 12.03
CA GLY A 294 18.42 3.50 12.83
C GLY A 294 18.23 3.67 14.34
N LEU A 295 18.59 2.64 15.10
CA LEU A 295 18.55 2.66 16.57
C LEU A 295 19.46 3.74 17.19
N ASP A 296 20.56 4.07 16.52
CA ASP A 296 21.49 5.14 16.87
C ASP A 296 20.94 6.55 16.55
N GLY A 297 19.84 6.63 15.80
CA GLY A 297 19.24 7.89 15.33
C GLY A 297 19.77 8.35 13.97
N GLU A 298 20.63 7.57 13.33
CA GLU A 298 21.18 7.89 12.01
C GLU A 298 20.39 7.22 10.89
N ALA A 299 20.51 7.74 9.67
CA ALA A 299 19.91 7.15 8.48
C ALA A 299 20.63 5.85 8.09
N ILE A 300 19.88 4.80 7.82
CA ILE A 300 20.42 3.50 7.39
C ILE A 300 19.84 3.02 6.06
N ASP A 301 20.66 2.28 5.32
CA ASP A 301 20.24 1.44 4.20
C ASP A 301 19.96 0.02 4.73
N PRO A 302 18.71 -0.45 4.72
CA PRO A 302 18.39 -1.75 5.30
C PRO A 302 18.89 -2.89 4.38
N VAL A 303 19.37 -3.95 5.00
CA VAL A 303 20.03 -5.11 4.39
C VAL A 303 19.11 -6.32 4.50
N VAL A 304 18.89 -6.99 3.37
CA VAL A 304 18.04 -8.19 3.32
C VAL A 304 18.62 -9.29 4.21
N GLY A 305 17.75 -9.96 4.98
CA GLY A 305 18.11 -11.02 5.90
C GLY A 305 18.35 -10.56 7.34
N GLU A 306 18.49 -9.25 7.57
CA GLU A 306 18.66 -8.65 8.89
C GLU A 306 17.31 -8.33 9.57
N TYR A 307 17.37 -8.14 10.88
CA TYR A 307 16.22 -7.75 11.71
C TYR A 307 16.40 -6.32 12.20
N TYR A 308 15.29 -5.59 12.26
CA TYR A 308 15.29 -4.17 12.60
C TYR A 308 14.23 -3.88 13.65
N TYR A 309 14.63 -3.18 14.70
CA TYR A 309 13.71 -2.58 15.65
C TYR A 309 13.25 -1.21 15.13
N SER A 310 12.00 -0.84 15.37
CA SER A 310 11.53 0.52 15.13
C SER A 310 11.78 1.42 16.33
N LYS A 311 12.51 2.52 16.12
CA LYS A 311 12.73 3.58 17.13
C LYS A 311 11.97 4.83 16.70
N HIS A 312 10.99 5.25 17.49
CA HIS A 312 10.23 6.46 17.23
C HIS A 312 10.78 7.60 18.10
N PRO A 313 10.94 8.81 17.57
CA PRO A 313 11.29 9.98 18.37
C PRO A 313 10.33 10.16 19.56
N GLY A 314 10.88 10.31 20.76
CA GLY A 314 10.09 10.47 22.00
C GLY A 314 9.51 9.17 22.58
N GLY A 315 9.76 8.02 21.96
CA GLY A 315 9.38 6.72 22.51
C GLY A 315 10.18 6.32 23.75
N GLU A 316 9.65 5.38 24.53
CA GLU A 316 10.30 4.84 25.73
C GLU A 316 11.60 4.09 25.39
N SER A 317 12.58 4.11 26.30
CA SER A 317 13.79 3.32 26.10
C SER A 317 13.47 1.83 26.16
N PHE A 318 14.05 1.06 25.25
CA PHE A 318 14.02 -0.41 25.27
C PHE A 318 15.42 -0.94 24.99
N ASP A 319 15.72 -2.14 25.51
CA ASP A 319 17.00 -2.81 25.32
C ASP A 319 16.94 -3.75 24.09
N PRO A 320 17.59 -3.41 22.96
CA PRO A 320 17.51 -4.22 21.75
C PRO A 320 18.25 -5.55 21.95
N VAL A 321 17.54 -6.66 21.73
CA VAL A 321 18.14 -8.00 21.69
C VAL A 321 18.12 -8.51 20.26
N PHE A 322 19.28 -8.92 19.75
CA PHE A 322 19.42 -9.55 18.43
C PHE A 322 19.94 -10.98 18.57
N GLY A 323 19.27 -11.93 17.90
CA GLY A 323 19.64 -13.34 17.95
C GLY A 323 21.09 -13.59 17.51
N LYS A 324 21.57 -12.85 16.50
CA LYS A 324 22.94 -12.96 15.99
C LYS A 324 24.00 -12.66 17.06
N ASP A 325 23.69 -11.80 18.02
CA ASP A 325 24.61 -11.33 19.05
C ASP A 325 24.61 -12.21 20.32
N LEU A 326 23.66 -13.15 20.42
CA LEU A 326 23.58 -14.10 21.53
C LEU A 326 24.84 -14.97 21.63
N LYS A 327 25.26 -15.22 22.86
CA LYS A 327 26.42 -16.03 23.24
C LYS A 327 26.01 -17.16 24.18
N ASP A 328 26.82 -18.21 24.22
CA ASP A 328 26.59 -19.34 25.14
C ASP A 328 26.54 -18.89 26.60
N SER A 329 27.32 -17.87 26.96
CA SER A 329 27.36 -17.28 28.31
C SER A 329 26.01 -16.74 28.78
N ASP A 330 25.13 -16.36 27.87
CA ASP A 330 23.84 -15.75 28.19
C ASP A 330 22.84 -16.79 28.73
N PHE A 331 23.10 -18.08 28.50
CA PHE A 331 22.23 -19.19 28.87
C PHE A 331 22.91 -20.23 29.77
N SER A 332 24.23 -20.38 29.63
CA SER A 332 25.00 -21.33 30.42
C SER A 332 24.94 -21.02 31.92
N GLY A 333 24.95 -22.07 32.74
CA GLY A 333 24.91 -21.94 34.21
C GLY A 333 23.50 -21.86 34.81
N THR A 334 22.45 -21.69 34.00
CA THR A 334 21.06 -21.76 34.47
C THR A 334 20.56 -23.20 34.44
N LEU A 335 20.04 -23.67 35.58
CA LEU A 335 19.34 -24.95 35.71
C LEU A 335 17.88 -24.68 36.08
N THR A 336 16.96 -25.03 35.18
CA THR A 336 15.53 -24.84 35.43
C THR A 336 14.91 -26.16 35.89
N PRO A 337 14.31 -26.25 37.09
CA PRO A 337 13.62 -27.45 37.53
C PRO A 337 12.42 -27.78 36.62
N ILE A 338 12.21 -29.06 36.33
CA ILE A 338 11.07 -29.54 35.54
C ILE A 338 10.32 -30.66 36.27
N LYS A 339 9.09 -30.95 35.83
CA LYS A 339 8.32 -32.09 36.33
C LYS A 339 8.90 -33.41 35.79
N GLN A 340 8.77 -34.46 36.59
CA GLN A 340 9.15 -35.81 36.17
C GLN A 340 8.32 -36.26 34.97
N THR A 341 9.00 -36.82 33.96
CA THR A 341 8.36 -37.35 32.75
C THR A 341 8.97 -38.68 32.30
N ASP A 342 9.98 -39.19 33.02
CA ASP A 342 10.67 -40.45 32.74
C ASP A 342 11.22 -40.56 31.31
N LYS A 343 11.60 -39.41 30.73
CA LYS A 343 12.22 -39.30 29.42
C LYS A 343 13.13 -38.09 29.32
N LEU A 344 14.06 -38.15 28.38
CA LEU A 344 14.67 -36.95 27.83
C LEU A 344 13.72 -36.29 26.84
N SER A 345 13.70 -34.97 26.84
CA SER A 345 13.03 -34.17 25.81
C SER A 345 13.87 -32.95 25.47
N PHE A 346 13.49 -32.27 24.40
CA PHE A 346 14.16 -31.06 23.94
C PHE A 346 13.14 -29.93 23.91
N ARG A 347 13.65 -28.72 24.15
CA ARG A 347 12.94 -27.48 23.86
C ARG A 347 13.85 -26.61 23.05
N ASP A 348 13.29 -25.98 22.05
CA ASP A 348 13.92 -24.88 21.33
C ASP A 348 13.13 -23.58 21.54
N GLU A 349 13.84 -22.47 21.41
CA GLU A 349 13.31 -21.13 21.45
C GLU A 349 14.03 -20.30 20.40
N SER A 350 13.31 -19.58 19.55
CA SER A 350 13.91 -18.78 18.50
C SER A 350 13.86 -17.30 18.86
N ILE A 351 15.01 -16.65 18.77
CA ILE A 351 15.16 -15.20 18.80
C ILE A 351 15.72 -14.82 17.44
N ASP A 352 14.92 -14.12 16.65
CA ASP A 352 15.21 -13.87 15.23
C ASP A 352 15.46 -15.20 14.50
N SER A 353 16.55 -15.28 13.72
CA SER A 353 16.99 -16.51 13.08
C SER A 353 17.89 -17.39 13.96
N THR A 354 18.08 -17.07 15.25
CA THR A 354 18.91 -17.89 16.16
C THR A 354 18.03 -18.74 17.06
N THR A 355 18.31 -20.05 17.09
CA THR A 355 17.58 -21.00 17.92
C THR A 355 18.42 -21.40 19.14
N VAL A 356 17.89 -21.16 20.33
CA VAL A 356 18.44 -21.64 21.60
C VAL A 356 17.91 -23.05 21.85
N VAL A 357 18.81 -24.02 22.01
CA VAL A 357 18.44 -25.42 22.23
C VAL A 357 18.69 -25.81 23.67
N TYR A 358 17.67 -26.40 24.30
CA TYR A 358 17.71 -26.94 25.65
C TYR A 358 17.42 -28.44 25.64
N CYS A 359 18.03 -29.16 26.57
CA CYS A 359 17.74 -30.56 26.83
C CYS A 359 17.18 -30.72 28.24
N ARG A 360 16.10 -31.48 28.34
CA ARG A 360 15.29 -31.66 29.54
C ARG A 360 15.41 -33.09 30.03
N ASN A 361 15.99 -33.28 31.20
CA ASN A 361 16.07 -34.56 31.89
C ASN A 361 14.87 -34.75 32.80
N GLY A 362 13.89 -35.52 32.34
CA GLY A 362 12.69 -35.87 33.11
C GLY A 362 12.87 -37.07 34.06
N PHE A 363 14.07 -37.63 34.19
CA PHE A 363 14.38 -38.73 35.11
C PHE A 363 14.80 -38.19 36.49
N ASN A 364 14.67 -39.03 37.52
CA ASN A 364 15.15 -38.77 38.88
C ASN A 364 16.66 -39.03 39.06
N SER A 365 17.35 -39.41 38.00
CA SER A 365 18.79 -39.63 38.00
C SER A 365 19.49 -38.76 36.97
N VAL A 366 20.80 -38.58 37.13
CA VAL A 366 21.63 -37.85 36.17
C VAL A 366 21.61 -38.60 34.84
N VAL A 367 21.48 -37.86 33.74
CA VAL A 367 21.61 -38.41 32.39
C VAL A 367 22.88 -37.88 31.75
N GLU A 368 23.68 -38.77 31.17
CA GLU A 368 24.83 -38.40 30.37
C GLU A 368 24.79 -39.04 28.99
N GLY A 369 25.35 -38.36 28.01
CA GLY A 369 25.26 -38.78 26.62
C GLY A 369 25.88 -37.78 25.66
N THR A 370 25.59 -37.97 24.38
CA THR A 370 26.04 -37.10 23.30
C THR A 370 24.85 -36.74 22.42
N ILE A 371 24.66 -35.44 22.18
CA ILE A 371 23.74 -34.91 21.18
C ILE A 371 24.50 -34.70 19.88
N THR A 372 24.02 -35.26 18.79
CA THR A 372 24.60 -35.12 17.45
C THR A 372 23.65 -34.34 16.57
N PHE A 373 24.09 -33.19 16.07
CA PHE A 373 23.35 -32.34 15.15
C PHE A 373 23.68 -32.65 13.68
N LYS A 374 22.68 -32.49 12.82
CA LYS A 374 22.81 -32.39 11.38
C LYS A 374 22.27 -31.05 10.93
N PHE A 375 23.05 -30.32 10.14
CA PHE A 375 22.73 -28.95 9.74
C PHE A 375 22.49 -28.83 8.23
N GLN A 376 21.55 -27.97 7.86
CA GLN A 376 21.34 -27.48 6.51
C GLN A 376 21.32 -25.95 6.55
N ASN A 377 22.30 -25.31 5.91
CA ASN A 377 22.51 -23.86 5.98
C ASN A 377 22.57 -23.29 7.42
N SER A 378 23.02 -24.09 8.38
CA SER A 378 23.11 -23.71 9.80
C SER A 378 24.36 -24.31 10.47
N PHE A 379 24.64 -23.87 11.69
CA PHE A 379 25.70 -24.40 12.56
C PHE A 379 25.34 -24.18 14.03
N SER A 380 25.97 -24.95 14.91
CA SER A 380 25.87 -24.80 16.37
C SER A 380 27.10 -24.09 16.94
N SER A 381 26.91 -23.27 17.98
CA SER A 381 28.00 -22.63 18.75
C SER A 381 28.91 -23.64 19.46
N GLN A 382 28.41 -24.84 19.76
CA GLN A 382 29.10 -25.89 20.51
C GLN A 382 29.56 -27.05 19.61
N GLY A 383 29.45 -26.90 18.28
CA GLY A 383 29.83 -27.92 17.31
C GLY A 383 28.73 -28.96 17.02
N GLY A 384 29.08 -29.96 16.21
CA GLY A 384 28.13 -30.96 15.69
C GLY A 384 27.84 -32.14 16.63
N SER A 385 28.72 -32.41 17.60
CA SER A 385 28.54 -33.48 18.59
C SER A 385 28.89 -32.95 19.96
N ILE A 386 27.90 -32.87 20.85
CA ILE A 386 28.00 -32.18 22.13
C ILE A 386 27.80 -33.20 23.26
N PRO A 387 28.83 -33.46 24.09
CA PRO A 387 28.65 -34.27 25.29
C PRO A 387 27.79 -33.50 26.29
N ILE A 388 26.85 -34.20 26.93
CA ILE A 388 25.96 -33.63 27.94
C ILE A 388 26.01 -34.45 29.22
N LYS A 389 25.80 -33.76 30.34
CA LYS A 389 25.53 -34.34 31.66
C LYS A 389 24.51 -33.49 32.36
N ILE A 390 23.27 -33.96 32.39
CA ILE A 390 22.10 -33.18 32.80
C ILE A 390 21.60 -33.69 34.16
N PRO A 391 21.52 -32.82 35.18
CA PRO A 391 21.01 -33.18 36.50
C PRO A 391 19.58 -33.77 36.45
N PRO A 392 19.16 -34.54 37.46
CA PRO A 392 17.79 -35.02 37.57
C PRO A 392 16.77 -33.88 37.48
N LEU A 393 15.61 -34.15 36.88
CA LEU A 393 14.47 -33.24 36.87
C LEU A 393 14.82 -31.80 36.50
N SER A 394 15.68 -31.61 35.49
CA SER A 394 16.17 -30.29 35.11
C SER A 394 16.22 -30.08 33.60
N GLU A 395 16.12 -28.81 33.21
CA GLU A 395 16.44 -28.32 31.87
C GLU A 395 17.83 -27.68 31.90
N SER A 396 18.64 -27.99 30.89
CA SER A 396 19.97 -27.41 30.69
C SER A 396 20.12 -26.91 29.27
N TYR A 397 20.78 -25.76 29.14
CA TYR A 397 21.22 -25.22 27.87
C TYR A 397 22.17 -26.20 27.14
N VAL A 398 22.02 -26.34 25.83
CA VAL A 398 22.86 -27.18 24.97
C VAL A 398 23.71 -26.34 24.03
N ALA A 399 23.07 -25.54 23.18
CA ALA A 399 23.75 -24.79 22.12
C ALA A 399 22.85 -23.71 21.52
N LEU A 400 23.48 -22.72 20.88
CA LEU A 400 22.85 -21.81 19.93
C LEU A 400 23.02 -22.40 18.54
N VAL A 401 21.94 -22.51 17.78
CA VAL A 401 21.97 -22.85 16.37
C VAL A 401 21.67 -21.60 15.54
N LYS A 402 22.58 -21.27 14.63
CA LYS A 402 22.51 -20.06 13.79
C LYS A 402 22.56 -20.43 12.30
N PRO A 403 21.88 -19.68 11.41
CA PRO A 403 22.04 -19.84 9.98
C PRO A 403 23.43 -19.40 9.53
N LYS A 404 23.93 -19.99 8.45
CA LYS A 404 25.14 -19.51 7.76
C LYS A 404 24.83 -18.32 6.85
N ASP A 405 23.61 -18.30 6.31
CA ASP A 405 23.10 -17.26 5.42
C ASP A 405 21.62 -17.03 5.77
N THR A 406 21.30 -15.85 6.30
CA THR A 406 19.96 -15.46 6.78
C THR A 406 18.97 -15.16 5.66
N THR A 407 19.46 -15.04 4.41
CA THR A 407 18.62 -14.82 3.22
C THR A 407 18.06 -16.12 2.66
N LYS A 408 18.52 -17.27 3.17
CA LYS A 408 18.09 -18.61 2.73
C LYS A 408 17.42 -19.36 3.86
N SER A 409 16.55 -20.30 3.50
CA SER A 409 16.02 -21.25 4.47
C SER A 409 17.16 -22.05 5.11
N PHE A 410 16.99 -22.36 6.39
CA PHE A 410 17.90 -23.20 7.14
C PHE A 410 17.10 -24.21 7.95
N ALA A 411 17.73 -25.33 8.25
CA ALA A 411 17.15 -26.37 9.08
C ALA A 411 18.25 -27.05 9.88
N PHE A 412 17.86 -27.70 10.97
CA PHE A 412 18.72 -28.62 11.68
C PHE A 412 17.87 -29.75 12.24
N SER A 413 18.53 -30.88 12.50
CA SER A 413 17.95 -31.99 13.25
C SER A 413 18.99 -32.50 14.23
N TYR A 414 18.56 -33.23 15.23
CA TYR A 414 19.46 -33.82 16.22
C TYR A 414 19.02 -35.23 16.57
N SER A 415 19.99 -36.04 16.98
CA SER A 415 19.76 -37.32 17.65
C SER A 415 20.57 -37.34 18.95
N ILE A 416 20.11 -38.14 19.91
CA ILE A 416 20.78 -38.28 21.21
C ILE A 416 21.06 -39.76 21.49
N SER A 417 22.27 -40.04 21.97
CA SER A 417 22.64 -41.31 22.57
C SER A 417 22.97 -41.05 24.03
N TYR A 418 22.32 -41.74 24.97
CA TYR A 418 22.45 -41.44 26.39
C TYR A 418 22.32 -42.68 27.26
N ARG A 419 22.76 -42.55 28.51
CA ARG A 419 22.50 -43.49 29.60
C ARG A 419 22.00 -42.73 30.84
N VAL A 420 21.08 -43.36 31.55
CA VAL A 420 20.65 -42.90 32.88
C VAL A 420 21.63 -43.49 33.89
N LEU A 421 22.23 -42.65 34.71
CA LEU A 421 23.14 -43.11 35.77
C LEU A 421 22.31 -43.66 36.93
N GLU A 422 22.79 -44.75 37.54
CA GLU A 422 22.16 -45.34 38.73
C GLU A 422 22.34 -44.46 39.97
#